data_AF-A0A2H0QLB8-F1
#
_entry.id   AF-A0A2H0QLB8-F1
#
_cell.length_a   1.000
_cell.length_b   1.000
_cell.length_c   1.000
_cell.angle_alpha   90.00
_cell.angle_beta   90.00
_cell.angle_gamma   90.00
#
_symmetry.space_group_name_H-M   'P 1'
#
loop_
_entity.id
_entity.type
_entity.pdbx_description
1 polymer ?
#
loop_
_entity_poly.entity_id
_entity_poly.type
_entity_poly.pdbx_seq_one_letter_code
_entity_poly.pdbx_strand_id
1 'polypeptide(L)'
;MKQIFITLSFLVISANSFAVSEEKICEELTTLAEDNCAQAMCEEVEAEGYECVRDGDFYEGLGICVYDDELPILIRKYNSKNPTSKVACED
;
A
#
# COMPACT_ATOMS: atom_id res chain seq x y z
N MET A 1 -59.94 -0.53 -20.33
CA MET A 1 -58.49 -0.80 -20.49
C MET A 1 -57.74 -0.09 -19.37
N LYS A 2 -57.20 -0.82 -18.39
CA LYS A 2 -56.48 -0.25 -17.23
C LYS A 2 -55.04 0.01 -17.63
N GLN A 3 -54.60 1.27 -17.60
CA GLN A 3 -53.20 1.65 -17.82
C GLN A 3 -52.41 1.37 -16.53
N ILE A 4 -51.37 0.55 -16.65
CA ILE A 4 -50.45 0.21 -15.58
C ILE A 4 -49.34 1.27 -15.57
N PHE A 5 -49.27 2.06 -14.51
CA PHE A 5 -48.15 2.96 -14.25
C PHE A 5 -46.98 2.13 -13.73
N ILE A 6 -45.92 2.01 -14.54
CA ILE A 6 -44.64 1.43 -14.09
C ILE A 6 -43.83 2.58 -13.48
N THR A 7 -43.76 2.61 -12.15
CA THR A 7 -42.87 3.49 -11.40
C THR A 7 -41.43 3.03 -11.58
N LEU A 8 -40.66 3.83 -12.30
CA LEU A 8 -39.23 3.63 -12.51
C LEU A 8 -38.50 4.05 -11.21
N SER A 9 -38.21 3.08 -10.34
CA SER A 9 -37.39 3.30 -9.15
C SER A 9 -35.94 3.56 -9.58
N PHE A 10 -35.57 4.82 -9.72
CA PHE A 10 -34.18 5.24 -9.85
C PHE A 10 -33.50 5.02 -8.49
N LEU A 11 -32.94 3.83 -8.30
CA LEU A 11 -32.08 3.53 -7.16
C LEU A 11 -30.78 4.30 -7.37
N VAL A 12 -30.71 5.51 -6.83
CA VAL A 12 -29.46 6.25 -6.72
C VAL A 12 -28.62 5.51 -5.69
N ILE A 13 -27.81 4.57 -6.16
CA ILE A 13 -26.71 4.00 -5.38
C ILE A 13 -25.72 5.15 -5.24
N SER A 14 -25.86 5.91 -4.16
CA SER A 14 -24.84 6.82 -3.70
C SER A 14 -23.61 5.98 -3.41
N ALA A 15 -22.66 5.97 -4.36
CA ALA A 15 -21.33 5.46 -4.12
C ALA A 15 -20.76 6.28 -2.97
N ASN A 16 -20.75 5.71 -1.76
CA ASN A 16 -20.00 6.23 -0.64
C ASN A 16 -18.53 6.15 -1.05
N SER A 17 -18.06 7.21 -1.68
CA SER A 17 -16.64 7.43 -1.91
C SER A 17 -16.07 7.77 -0.54
N PHE A 18 -15.72 6.74 0.23
CA PHE A 18 -14.85 6.92 1.37
C PHE A 18 -13.54 7.42 0.80
N ALA A 19 -13.29 8.72 0.94
CA ALA A 19 -12.00 9.31 0.64
C ALA A 19 -11.00 8.68 1.62
N VAL A 20 -10.32 7.62 1.19
CA VAL A 20 -9.11 7.15 1.86
C VAL A 20 -8.11 8.29 1.75
N SER A 21 -7.61 8.77 2.89
CA SER A 21 -6.62 9.84 2.91
C SER A 21 -5.30 9.36 2.34
N GLU A 22 -4.56 10.26 1.69
CA GLU A 22 -3.22 10.01 1.18
C GLU A 22 -2.27 9.52 2.30
N GLU A 23 -2.36 10.15 3.48
CA GLU A 23 -1.63 9.74 4.68
C GLU A 23 -1.81 8.26 5.02
N LYS A 24 -3.05 7.76 4.99
CA LYS A 24 -3.34 6.36 5.29
C LYS A 24 -2.77 5.43 4.23
N ILE A 25 -2.83 5.82 2.95
CA ILE A 25 -2.22 5.03 1.87
C ILE A 25 -0.72 4.96 2.06
N CYS A 26 -0.09 6.09 2.40
CA CYS A 26 1.34 6.13 2.63
C CYS A 26 1.78 5.28 3.82
N GLU A 27 1.06 5.34 4.94
CA GLU A 27 1.30 4.47 6.09
C GLU A 27 1.22 2.98 5.72
N GLU A 28 0.19 2.59 4.95
CA GLU A 28 0.01 1.20 4.48
C GLU A 28 1.15 0.78 3.52
N LEU A 29 1.60 1.66 2.64
CA LEU A 29 2.68 1.37 1.70
C LEU A 29 4.04 1.30 2.40
N THR A 30 4.32 2.18 3.37
CA THR A 30 5.55 2.14 4.16
C THR A 30 5.61 0.89 5.02
N THR A 31 4.52 0.52 5.70
CA THR A 31 4.43 -0.74 6.46
C THR A 31 4.70 -1.95 5.56
N LEU A 32 4.13 -1.97 4.35
CA LEU A 32 4.36 -3.05 3.40
C LEU A 32 5.82 -3.09 2.91
N ALA A 33 6.44 -1.93 2.72
CA ALA A 33 7.86 -1.85 2.37
C ALA A 33 8.75 -2.38 3.49
N GLU A 34 8.47 -2.00 4.75
CA GLU A 34 9.18 -2.50 5.93
C GLU A 34 9.07 -4.02 6.04
N ASP A 35 7.88 -4.59 5.85
CA ASP A 35 7.68 -6.04 5.90
C ASP A 35 8.46 -6.76 4.78
N ASN A 36 8.37 -6.27 3.54
CA ASN A 36 9.07 -6.87 2.40
C ASN A 36 10.60 -6.82 2.59
N CYS A 37 11.13 -5.67 3.01
CA CYS A 37 12.55 -5.48 3.26
C CYS A 37 13.05 -6.31 4.45
N ALA A 38 12.32 -6.31 5.56
CA ALA A 38 12.68 -7.10 6.73
C ALA A 38 12.68 -8.60 6.42
N GLN A 39 11.72 -9.07 5.60
CA GLN A 39 11.70 -10.44 5.12
C GLN A 39 12.92 -10.74 4.25
N ALA A 40 13.19 -9.92 3.24
CA ALA A 40 14.32 -10.14 2.33
C ALA A 40 15.67 -10.16 3.06
N MET A 41 15.88 -9.22 3.99
CA MET A 41 17.10 -9.17 4.81
C MET A 41 17.24 -10.41 5.70
N CYS A 42 16.15 -10.86 6.34
CA CYS A 42 16.21 -12.08 7.13
C CYS A 42 16.46 -13.32 6.28
N GLU A 43 15.83 -13.44 5.10
CA GLU A 43 16.04 -14.56 4.19
C GLU A 43 17.49 -14.65 3.72
N GLU A 44 18.16 -13.50 3.48
CA GLU A 44 19.58 -13.45 3.12
C GLU A 44 20.47 -13.95 4.26
N VAL A 45 20.29 -13.44 5.47
CA VAL A 45 21.07 -13.85 6.66
C VAL A 45 20.85 -15.33 7.00
N GLU A 46 19.60 -15.81 6.91
CA GLU A 46 19.27 -17.21 7.15
C GLU A 46 19.84 -18.14 6.07
N ALA A 47 19.89 -17.70 4.81
CA ALA A 47 20.52 -18.44 3.72
C ALA A 47 22.04 -18.61 3.92
N GLU A 48 22.68 -17.68 4.64
CA GLU A 48 24.07 -17.78 5.09
C GLU A 48 24.26 -18.68 6.33
N GLY A 49 23.17 -19.13 6.94
CA GLY A 49 23.17 -20.02 8.10
C GLY A 49 23.25 -19.29 9.45
N TYR A 50 22.99 -17.98 9.47
CA TYR A 50 22.91 -17.17 10.68
C TYR A 50 21.45 -16.95 11.10
N GLU A 51 21.22 -16.63 12.38
CA GLU A 51 19.90 -16.23 12.87
C GLU A 51 19.62 -14.78 12.48
N CYS A 52 18.41 -14.48 12.01
CA CYS A 52 18.02 -13.10 11.75
C CYS A 52 17.86 -12.32 13.06
N VAL A 53 18.89 -11.57 13.45
CA VAL A 53 18.87 -10.70 14.62
C VAL A 53 18.49 -9.27 14.20
N ARG A 54 17.40 -8.74 14.76
CA ARG A 54 16.94 -7.37 14.50
C ARG A 54 17.58 -6.38 15.47
N ASP A 55 18.85 -6.06 15.25
CA ASP A 55 19.62 -5.08 16.02
C ASP A 55 19.75 -3.73 15.30
N GLY A 56 20.65 -2.86 15.78
CA GLY A 56 20.83 -1.52 15.21
C GLY A 56 21.20 -1.53 13.73
N ASP A 57 22.12 -2.43 13.33
CA ASP A 57 22.59 -2.55 11.95
C ASP A 57 21.44 -3.05 11.05
N PHE A 58 20.61 -3.96 11.56
CA PHE A 58 19.40 -4.39 10.88
C PHE A 58 18.46 -3.22 10.60
N TYR A 59 18.18 -2.35 11.58
CA TYR A 59 17.26 -1.22 11.38
C TYR A 59 17.85 -0.13 10.48
N GLU A 60 19.16 0.06 10.48
CA GLU A 60 19.83 0.96 9.52
C GLU A 60 19.68 0.44 8.09
N GLY A 61 19.97 -0.84 7.86
CA GLY A 61 19.77 -1.47 6.55
C GLY A 61 18.30 -1.52 6.11
N LEU A 62 17.39 -1.74 7.06
CA LEU A 62 15.94 -1.73 6.81
C LEU A 62 15.49 -0.37 6.29
N GLY A 63 15.93 0.73 6.93
CA GLY A 63 15.60 2.07 6.47
C GLY A 63 16.05 2.32 5.04
N ILE A 64 17.28 1.95 4.70
CA ILE A 64 17.81 2.08 3.34
C ILE A 64 16.93 1.29 2.34
N CYS A 65 16.66 0.01 2.62
CA CYS A 65 15.83 -0.81 1.73
C CYS A 65 14.41 -0.23 1.55
N VAL A 66 13.80 0.27 2.63
CA VAL A 66 12.44 0.83 2.60
C VAL A 66 12.38 2.07 1.73
N TYR A 67 13.22 3.06 1.99
CA TYR A 67 13.09 4.38 1.37
C TYR A 67 13.78 4.49 0.01
N ASP A 68 14.89 3.78 -0.20
CA ASP A 68 15.64 3.86 -1.46
C ASP A 68 15.13 2.87 -2.52
N ASP A 69 14.62 1.70 -2.10
CA ASP A 69 14.26 0.62 -3.01
C ASP A 69 12.76 0.32 -3.05
N GLU A 70 12.16 -0.13 -1.95
CA GLU A 70 10.86 -0.79 -1.97
C GLU A 70 9.68 0.21 -2.00
N LEU A 71 9.68 1.23 -1.16
CA LEU A 71 8.59 2.22 -1.08
C LEU A 71 8.40 2.97 -2.42
N PRO A 72 9.45 3.46 -3.12
CA PRO A 72 9.29 4.07 -4.44
C PRO A 72 8.65 3.15 -5.49
N ILE A 73 8.95 1.85 -5.43
CA ILE A 73 8.36 0.83 -6.32
C ILE A 73 6.88 0.66 -5.98
N LEU A 74 6.54 0.53 -4.70
CA LEU A 74 5.17 0.37 -4.23
C LEU A 74 4.29 1.58 -4.57
N ILE A 75 4.79 2.81 -4.36
CA ILE A 75 4.11 4.06 -4.76
C ILE A 75 3.85 4.07 -6.27
N ARG A 76 4.87 3.75 -7.08
CA ARG A 76 4.72 3.70 -8.54
C ARG A 76 3.67 2.67 -8.96
N LYS A 77 3.68 1.50 -8.33
CA LYS A 77 2.71 0.42 -8.57
C LYS A 77 1.30 0.84 -8.17
N TYR A 78 1.13 1.48 -7.01
CA TYR A 78 -0.15 2.04 -6.57
C TYR A 78 -0.66 3.08 -7.56
N ASN A 79 0.16 4.07 -7.93
CA ASN A 79 -0.20 5.14 -8.84
C ASN A 79 -0.54 4.64 -10.26
N SER A 80 0.11 3.56 -10.72
CA SER A 80 -0.22 2.93 -11.99
C SER A 80 -1.60 2.26 -11.98
N LYS A 81 -2.05 1.77 -10.81
CA LYS A 81 -3.37 1.18 -10.61
C LYS A 81 -4.45 2.22 -10.29
N ASN A 82 -4.06 3.39 -9.79
CA ASN A 82 -4.95 4.47 -9.34
C ASN A 82 -4.63 5.81 -10.05
N PRO A 83 -4.84 5.91 -11.37
CA PRO A 83 -4.39 7.07 -12.16
C PRO A 83 -5.06 8.41 -11.78
N THR A 84 -6.25 8.38 -11.16
CA THR A 84 -7.01 9.56 -10.73
C THR A 84 -6.78 9.95 -9.26
N SER A 85 -6.06 9.13 -8.50
CA SER A 85 -5.85 9.28 -7.06
C SER A 85 -4.40 8.93 -6.75
N LYS A 86 -3.48 9.69 -7.34
CA LYS A 86 -2.05 9.48 -7.12
C LYS A 86 -1.65 9.94 -5.73
N VAL A 87 -0.67 9.26 -5.15
CA VAL A 87 -0.05 9.60 -3.86
C VAL A 87 1.43 9.89 -4.05
N ALA A 88 1.96 10.76 -3.19
CA ALA A 88 3.38 10.99 -2.99
C ALA A 88 3.67 10.92 -1.48
N CYS A 89 4.30 9.84 -1.06
CA CYS A 89 4.70 9.68 0.34
C CYS A 89 6.05 10.38 0.52
N GLU A 90 6.09 11.33 1.44
CA GLU A 90 7.31 12.00 1.88
C GLU A 90 7.85 11.27 3.12
N ASP A 91 9.17 11.31 3.29
CA ASP A 91 9.88 10.77 4.45
C ASP A 91 9.66 11.63 5.72
#